data_AF-A0A368XGK9-F1
#
_entry.id   AF-A0A368XGK9-F1
#
_cell.length_a   1.000
_cell.length_b   1.000
_cell.length_c   1.000
_cell.angle_alpha   90.00
_cell.angle_beta   90.00
_cell.angle_gamma   90.00
#
_symmetry.space_group_name_H-M   'P 1'
#
loop_
_entity.id
_entity.type
_entity.pdbx_description
1 polymer ?
#
loop_
_entity_poly.entity_id
_entity_poly.type
_entity_poly.pdbx_seq_one_letter_code
_entity_poly.pdbx_strand_id
1 'polypeptide(L)' 'MKDLEFTIDCIEQIGRAETVGNGVVERVPVGVVAAITPWNFPLHQIVAKVAGAVAAG' A
#
# COMPACT_ATOMS: atom_id res chain seq x y z
N MET A 1 10.07 -8.23 10.99
CA MET A 1 10.23 -6.76 10.86
C MET A 1 8.82 -6.21 10.87
N LYS A 2 8.36 -5.66 12.01
CA LYS A 2 6.93 -5.54 12.31
C LYS A 2 6.11 -4.76 11.26
N ASP A 3 6.72 -3.80 10.59
CA ASP A 3 6.04 -2.97 9.59
C ASP A 3 5.66 -3.75 8.32
N LEU A 4 6.48 -4.74 7.96
CA LEU A 4 6.20 -5.59 6.80
C LEU A 4 5.14 -6.64 7.13
N GLU A 5 5.20 -7.22 8.32
CA GLU A 5 4.17 -8.14 8.83
C GLU A 5 2.80 -7.44 8.85
N PHE A 6 2.74 -6.22 9.37
CA PHE A 6 1.53 -5.40 9.35
C PHE A 6 1.00 -5.15 7.93
N THR A 7 1.90 -4.84 6.99
CA THR A 7 1.48 -4.62 5.60
C THR A 7 0.88 -5.89 4.99
N ILE A 8 1.48 -7.06 5.25
CA ILE A 8 0.98 -8.36 4.78
C ILE A 8 -0.41 -8.64 5.36
N ASP A 9 -0.59 -8.45 6.66
CA ASP A 9 -1.88 -8.67 7.33
C ASP A 9 -2.99 -7.75 6.78
N CYS A 10 -2.64 -6.54 6.33
CA CYS A 10 -3.58 -5.58 5.77
C CYS A 10 -3.89 -5.78 4.29
N ILE A 11 -3.06 -6.49 3.52
CA ILE A 11 -3.27 -6.67 2.06
C ILE A 11 -4.65 -7.27 1.77
N GLU A 12 -5.08 -8.24 2.56
CA GLU A 12 -6.38 -8.90 2.40
C GLU A 12 -7.57 -7.99 2.73
N GLN A 13 -7.34 -6.92 3.48
CA GLN A 13 -8.38 -5.96 3.87
C GLN A 13 -8.64 -4.90 2.79
N ILE A 14 -7.76 -4.77 1.79
CA ILE A 14 -7.92 -3.82 0.69
C ILE A 14 -8.95 -4.40 -0.29
N GLY A 15 -10.22 -4.07 -0.07
CA GLY A 15 -11.31 -4.41 -0.99
C GLY A 15 -11.13 -3.72 -2.34
N ARG A 16 -10.94 -4.51 -3.42
CA ARG A 16 -10.72 -3.97 -4.77
C ARG A 16 -11.94 -3.27 -5.37
N ALA A 17 -13.15 -3.64 -4.98
CA ALA A 17 -14.37 -3.04 -5.51
C ALA A 17 -15.48 -3.01 -4.46
N GLU A 18 -16.25 -1.93 -4.44
CA GLU A 18 -17.46 -1.79 -3.62
C GLU A 18 -18.58 -1.12 -4.43
N THR A 19 -19.83 -1.52 -4.16
CA THR A 19 -21.00 -0.92 -4.80
C THR A 19 -21.51 0.25 -3.96
N VAL A 20 -21.62 1.43 -4.58
CA VAL A 20 -22.16 2.64 -3.95
C VAL A 20 -23.35 3.11 -4.77
N GLY A 21 -24.56 2.91 -4.23
CA GLY A 21 -25.81 3.17 -4.96
C GLY A 21 -25.93 2.29 -6.21
N ASN A 22 -25.98 2.93 -7.38
CA ASN A 22 -26.04 2.26 -8.69
C ASN A 22 -24.68 2.16 -9.39
N GLY A 23 -23.58 2.58 -8.73
CA GLY A 23 -22.23 2.57 -9.30
C GLY A 23 -21.30 1.60 -8.58
N VAL A 24 -20.22 1.18 -9.27
CA VAL A 24 -19.11 0.41 -8.69
C VAL A 24 -17.91 1.33 -8.53
N VAL A 25 -17.33 1.34 -7.34
CA VAL A 25 -16.09 2.06 -7.02
C VAL A 25 -14.98 1.02 -6.91
N GLU A 26 -13.99 1.13 -7.79
CA GLU A 26 -12.84 0.23 -7.80
C GLU A 26 -11.57 0.93 -7.29
N ARG A 27 -10.77 0.20 -6.53
CA ARG A 27 -9.42 0.61 -6.10
C ARG A 27 -8.42 0.02 -7.08
N VAL A 28 -7.79 0.91 -7.85
CA VAL A 28 -6.77 0.57 -8.84
C VAL A 28 -5.43 1.22 -8.48
N PRO A 29 -4.29 0.60 -8.83
CA PRO A 29 -3.00 1.18 -8.56
C PRO A 29 -2.79 2.48 -9.35
N VAL A 30 -2.05 3.41 -8.75
CA VAL A 30 -1.76 4.72 -9.36
C VAL A 30 -0.73 4.64 -10.49
N GLY A 31 0.02 3.53 -10.58
CA GLY A 31 1.12 3.35 -11.53
C GLY A 31 2.49 3.55 -10.88
N VAL A 32 3.43 4.20 -11.59
CA VAL A 32 4.82 4.35 -11.13
C VAL A 32 4.91 5.30 -9.92
N VAL A 33 5.58 4.84 -8.86
CA VAL A 33 5.76 5.60 -7.60
C VAL A 33 7.23 5.93 -7.35
N ALA A 34 7.51 7.20 -7.07
CA ALA A 34 8.80 7.64 -6.53
C ALA A 34 8.73 7.73 -4.99
N ALA A 35 9.52 6.91 -4.30
CA ALA A 35 9.58 6.88 -2.84
C ALA A 35 10.85 7.59 -2.31
N ILE A 36 10.71 8.82 -1.79
CA ILE A 36 11.81 9.60 -1.20
C ILE A 36 11.86 9.34 0.32
N THR A 37 12.98 8.87 0.85
CA THR A 37 13.11 8.49 2.28
C THR A 37 14.20 9.27 3.02
N PRO A 38 13.97 9.70 4.28
CA PRO A 38 15.00 10.32 5.10
C PRO A 38 16.00 9.28 5.64
N TRP A 39 17.17 9.76 6.11
CA TRP A 39 18.31 8.91 6.49
C TRP A 39 18.32 8.45 7.96
N ASN A 40 17.43 8.98 8.80
CA ASN A 40 17.43 8.70 10.25
C ASN A 40 16.93 7.28 10.59
N PHE A 41 16.07 6.69 9.75
CA PHE A 41 15.61 5.30 9.88
C PHE A 41 15.49 4.66 8.48
N PRO A 42 16.61 4.46 7.78
CA PRO A 42 16.60 4.25 6.34
C PRO A 42 15.85 2.98 5.94
N LEU A 43 16.08 1.87 6.63
CA LEU A 43 15.43 0.60 6.32
C LEU A 43 13.92 0.66 6.58
N HIS A 44 13.50 1.14 7.75
CA HIS A 44 12.09 1.25 8.12
C HIS A 44 11.32 2.17 7.15
N GLN A 45 11.91 3.31 6.79
CA GLN A 45 11.28 4.27 5.88
C GLN A 45 11.15 3.73 4.45
N ILE A 46 12.13 2.98 3.96
CA ILE A 46 12.05 2.30 2.66
C ILE A 46 10.93 1.27 2.70
N VAL A 47 10.92 0.40 3.70
CA VAL A 47 9.94 -0.68 3.83
C VAL A 47 8.52 -0.12 3.91
N ALA A 48 8.27 0.90 4.75
CA ALA A 48 6.95 1.49 4.92
C ALA A 48 6.35 2.03 3.61
N LYS A 49 7.19 2.53 2.69
CA LYS A 49 6.72 3.08 1.40
C LYS A 49 6.62 2.01 0.32
N VAL A 50 7.66 1.19 0.18
CA VAL A 50 7.74 0.17 -0.87
C VAL A 50 6.73 -0.94 -0.62
N ALA A 51 6.54 -1.37 0.63
CA ALA A 51 5.59 -2.43 0.95
C ALA A 51 4.16 -2.02 0.57
N GLY A 52 3.74 -0.80 0.87
CA GLY A 52 2.42 -0.28 0.47
C GLY A 52 2.27 -0.13 -1.06
N ALA A 53 3.30 0.35 -1.75
CA ALA A 53 3.28 0.47 -3.21
C ALA A 53 3.15 -0.91 -3.89
N VAL A 54 3.91 -1.91 -3.43
CA VAL A 54 3.85 -3.29 -3.94
C VAL A 54 2.51 -3.96 -3.59
N ALA A 55 2.00 -3.72 -2.38
CA ALA A 55 0.71 -4.25 -1.93
C ALA A 55 -0.47 -3.78 -2.79
N ALA A 56 -0.45 -2.51 -3.23
CA ALA A 56 -1.53 -1.91 -4.01
C ALA A 56 -1.66 -2.46 -5.44
N GLY A 57 -0.56 -2.97 -6.03
CA GLY A 57 -0.52 -3.48 -7.40
C GLY A 57 0.47 -2.74 -8.29
#